data_AF-A0A1M3SZ92-F1
#
_entry.id   AF-A0A1M3SZ92-F1
#
_cell.length_a   1.000
_cell.length_b   1.000
_cell.length_c   1.000
_cell.angle_alpha   90.00
_cell.angle_beta   90.00
_cell.angle_gamma   90.00
#
_symmetry.space_group_name_H-M   'P 1'
#
loop_
_entity.id
_entity.type
_entity.pdbx_description
1 polymer ?
#
loop_
_entity_poly.entity_id
_entity_poly.type
_entity_poly.pdbx_seq_one_letter_code
_entity_poly.pdbx_strand_id
1 'polypeptide(L)'
;MGTIYQDTVDQDTTARSSMGEGLIEAKLISREYCLSHWVITFSQSGQCINADLSKDVIRYSRSPLPEVVSSIAFRIKDAKPPIDKLLEDLWLPFMERSREFCDCVQWVWGVIYNYSRLDYIETVSTTGISRDDLVEELVRRQSNALNGIELGLALSEIACTENYCGRDLRSNDRSGSHPGRAKSPSNC
;
A
#
# COMPACT_ATOMS: atom_id res chain seq x y z
N MET A 1 -57.11 27.48 -42.03
CA MET A 1 -57.20 27.45 -40.56
C MET A 1 -56.80 26.05 -40.14
N GLY A 2 -55.75 25.73 -39.40
CA GLY A 2 -54.68 26.46 -38.70
C GLY A 2 -53.88 25.37 -37.97
N THR A 3 -52.56 25.38 -38.10
CA THR A 3 -51.59 24.43 -37.52
C THR A 3 -51.53 24.48 -36.00
N ILE A 4 -51.33 23.32 -35.34
CA ILE A 4 -50.50 23.21 -34.12
C ILE A 4 -49.64 21.94 -34.24
N TYR A 5 -48.34 22.15 -34.36
CA TYR A 5 -47.28 21.17 -34.09
C TYR A 5 -47.21 20.95 -32.57
N GLN A 6 -46.99 19.70 -32.15
CA GLN A 6 -46.26 19.43 -30.91
C GLN A 6 -45.22 18.35 -31.16
N ASP A 7 -43.98 18.82 -31.29
CA ASP A 7 -42.76 18.09 -31.00
C ASP A 7 -42.79 17.55 -29.57
N THR A 8 -42.37 16.29 -29.41
CA THR A 8 -41.74 15.77 -28.19
C THR A 8 -40.62 14.86 -28.69
N VAL A 9 -39.44 15.41 -28.99
CA VAL A 9 -38.32 15.67 -28.06
C VAL A 9 -37.95 14.40 -27.28
N ASP A 10 -36.87 13.77 -27.78
CA ASP A 10 -35.79 13.12 -27.04
C ASP A 10 -36.11 12.66 -25.61
N GLN A 11 -36.41 11.38 -25.45
CA GLN A 11 -36.04 10.68 -24.21
C GLN A 11 -34.65 10.10 -24.38
N ASP A 12 -33.70 10.99 -24.15
CA ASP A 12 -32.31 10.73 -23.81
C ASP A 12 -32.23 9.56 -22.82
N THR A 13 -31.96 8.36 -23.35
CA THR A 13 -31.74 7.13 -22.55
C THR A 13 -30.28 7.06 -22.09
N THR A 14 -29.61 8.21 -22.00
CA THR A 14 -28.22 8.35 -21.60
C THR A 14 -28.06 9.33 -20.45
N ALA A 15 -28.93 9.21 -19.44
CA ALA A 15 -28.53 9.54 -18.07
C ALA A 15 -27.53 8.47 -17.58
N ARG A 16 -26.37 8.39 -18.26
CA ARG A 16 -25.17 7.73 -17.78
C ARG A 16 -24.82 8.50 -16.52
N SER A 17 -25.14 7.93 -15.37
CA SER A 17 -24.85 8.50 -14.05
C SER A 17 -23.46 9.12 -14.09
N SER A 18 -23.37 10.44 -13.90
CA SER A 18 -22.13 11.21 -13.95
C SER A 18 -21.20 10.92 -12.76
N MET A 19 -21.46 9.84 -12.03
CA MET A 19 -20.52 9.32 -11.03
C MET A 19 -19.27 8.88 -11.77
N GLY A 20 -18.17 9.61 -11.58
CA GLY A 20 -16.89 9.28 -12.20
C GLY A 20 -16.46 7.85 -11.88
N GLU A 21 -15.59 7.27 -12.73
CA GLU A 21 -15.08 5.91 -12.54
C GLU A 21 -14.57 5.72 -11.11
N GLY A 22 -15.14 4.74 -10.42
CA GLY A 22 -14.79 4.40 -9.04
C GLY A 22 -13.87 3.18 -9.00
N LEU A 23 -12.94 3.17 -8.05
CA LEU A 23 -12.05 2.04 -7.77
C LEU A 23 -12.07 1.70 -6.28
N ILE A 24 -11.96 0.40 -6.01
CA ILE A 24 -11.55 -0.14 -4.71
C ILE A 24 -10.21 -0.83 -4.92
N GLU A 25 -9.19 -0.39 -4.19
CA GLU A 25 -7.82 -0.87 -4.35
C GLU A 25 -7.32 -1.51 -3.06
N ALA A 26 -6.80 -2.74 -3.15
CA ALA A 26 -5.88 -3.24 -2.14
C ALA A 26 -4.50 -2.66 -2.42
N LYS A 27 -3.91 -1.95 -1.47
CA LYS A 27 -2.57 -1.35 -1.59
C LYS A 27 -1.63 -1.90 -0.53
N LEU A 28 -0.46 -2.35 -0.95
CA LEU A 28 0.60 -2.86 -0.10
C LEU A 28 1.54 -1.72 0.26
N ILE A 29 1.73 -1.49 1.55
CA ILE A 29 2.56 -0.42 2.10
C ILE A 29 3.41 -0.94 3.24
N SER A 30 4.44 -0.17 3.60
CA SER A 30 5.18 -0.39 4.85
C SER A 30 4.62 0.47 5.99
N ARG A 31 4.50 -0.12 7.17
CA ARG A 31 4.10 0.52 8.43
C ARG A 31 5.07 0.13 9.54
N GLU A 32 5.17 0.98 10.55
CA GLU A 32 6.01 0.75 11.74
C GLU A 32 5.71 -0.59 12.44
N TYR A 33 4.46 -1.06 12.37
CA TYR A 33 4.01 -2.29 13.01
C TYR A 33 3.83 -3.47 12.03
N CYS A 34 3.97 -3.24 10.72
CA CYS A 34 3.89 -4.28 9.69
C CYS A 34 4.56 -3.77 8.41
N LEU A 35 5.71 -4.33 8.07
CA LEU A 35 6.52 -3.88 6.93
C LEU A 35 5.93 -4.22 5.56
N SER A 36 4.90 -5.07 5.53
CA SER A 36 4.20 -5.51 4.32
C SER A 36 2.70 -5.59 4.63
N HIS A 37 2.09 -4.42 4.74
CA HIS A 37 0.72 -4.23 5.24
C HIS A 37 -0.24 -3.88 4.11
N TRP A 38 -1.37 -4.58 4.04
CA TRP A 38 -2.42 -4.27 3.07
C TRP A 38 -3.43 -3.28 3.65
N VAL A 39 -3.77 -2.26 2.86
CA VAL A 39 -4.85 -1.31 3.13
C VAL A 39 -5.85 -1.30 1.99
N ILE A 40 -7.10 -0.92 2.26
CA ILE A 40 -8.11 -0.68 1.22
C ILE A 40 -8.16 0.81 0.93
N THR A 41 -8.11 1.19 -0.34
CA THR A 41 -8.36 2.55 -0.80
C THR A 41 -9.62 2.59 -1.65
N PHE A 42 -10.54 3.47 -1.31
CA PHE A 42 -11.70 3.81 -2.12
C PHE A 42 -11.39 5.11 -2.86
N SER A 43 -11.57 5.14 -4.18
CA SER A 43 -11.40 6.36 -4.97
C SER A 43 -12.52 6.55 -5.99
N GLN A 44 -13.15 7.72 -6.01
CA GLN A 44 -14.27 8.05 -6.92
C GLN A 44 -14.43 9.56 -6.97
N SER A 45 -14.65 10.12 -8.17
CA SER A 45 -14.94 11.55 -8.37
C SER A 45 -13.93 12.49 -7.68
N GLY A 46 -12.64 12.16 -7.72
CA GLY A 46 -11.57 12.93 -7.10
C GLY A 46 -11.46 12.81 -5.57
N GLN A 47 -12.36 12.05 -4.94
CA GLN A 47 -12.26 11.71 -3.52
C GLN A 47 -11.49 10.41 -3.34
N CYS A 48 -10.74 10.32 -2.24
CA CYS A 48 -9.96 9.15 -1.86
C CYS A 48 -10.06 8.94 -0.34
N ILE A 49 -10.38 7.72 0.08
CA ILE A 49 -10.44 7.32 1.49
C ILE A 49 -9.69 6.00 1.64
N ASN A 50 -8.73 5.98 2.55
CA ASN A 50 -7.99 4.78 2.94
C ASN A 50 -8.61 4.20 4.20
N ALA A 51 -8.82 2.89 4.22
CA ALA A 51 -9.20 2.10 5.37
C ALA A 51 -8.05 1.15 5.72
N ASP A 52 -7.67 1.16 6.99
CA ASP A 52 -6.58 0.39 7.56
C ASP A 52 -7.10 -0.42 8.75
N LEU A 53 -6.90 -1.74 8.73
CA LEU A 53 -7.13 -2.57 9.92
C LEU A 53 -5.86 -2.66 10.76
N SER A 54 -5.83 -1.94 11.87
CA SER A 54 -4.72 -1.95 12.82
C SER A 54 -5.23 -2.32 14.21
N LYS A 55 -4.72 -3.44 14.76
CA LYS A 55 -5.06 -3.93 16.11
C LYS A 55 -6.59 -4.02 16.32
N ASP A 56 -7.27 -4.65 15.37
CA ASP A 56 -8.74 -4.87 15.36
C ASP A 56 -9.59 -3.59 15.23
N VAL A 57 -8.96 -2.44 14.99
CA VAL A 57 -9.65 -1.17 14.77
C VAL A 57 -9.47 -0.74 13.32
N ILE A 58 -10.59 -0.45 12.65
CA ILE A 58 -10.55 0.18 11.34
C ILE A 58 -10.27 1.68 11.52
N ARG A 59 -9.20 2.14 10.89
CA ARG A 59 -8.81 3.56 10.83
C ARG A 59 -9.03 4.08 9.43
N TYR A 60 -9.68 5.24 9.36
CA TYR A 60 -9.91 5.94 8.10
C TYR A 60 -8.96 7.11 7.95
N SER A 61 -8.44 7.33 6.75
CA SER A 61 -7.62 8.49 6.43
C SER A 61 -7.85 8.96 5.01
N ARG A 62 -7.94 10.28 4.82
CA ARG A 62 -7.92 10.91 3.49
C ARG A 62 -6.51 11.35 3.08
N SER A 63 -5.53 11.24 3.98
CA SER A 63 -4.14 11.56 3.68
C SER A 63 -3.59 10.57 2.67
N PRO A 64 -2.68 11.02 1.77
CA PRO A 64 -1.94 10.10 0.91
C PRO A 64 -1.30 8.98 1.72
N LEU A 65 -1.35 7.76 1.17
CA LEU A 65 -0.58 6.66 1.72
C LEU A 65 0.92 6.97 1.55
N PRO A 66 1.79 6.37 2.38
CA PRO A 66 3.22 6.34 2.09
C PRO A 66 3.48 5.58 0.78
N GLU A 67 4.75 5.32 0.48
CA GLU A 67 5.15 4.52 -0.67
C GLU A 67 4.33 3.23 -0.81
N VAL A 68 3.65 3.11 -1.94
CA VAL A 68 2.83 1.94 -2.31
C VAL A 68 3.70 0.99 -3.10
N VAL A 69 3.97 -0.17 -2.50
CA VAL A 69 4.82 -1.22 -3.08
C VAL A 69 4.07 -2.00 -4.15
N SER A 70 2.78 -2.22 -3.96
CA SER A 70 1.93 -2.96 -4.90
C SER A 70 0.47 -2.57 -4.77
N SER A 71 -0.31 -2.75 -5.84
CA SER A 71 -1.76 -2.58 -5.78
C SER A 71 -2.52 -3.59 -6.63
N ILE A 72 -3.74 -3.91 -6.18
CA ILE A 72 -4.74 -4.67 -6.93
C ILE A 72 -6.04 -3.87 -6.88
N ALA A 73 -6.53 -3.41 -8.04
CA ALA A 73 -7.69 -2.54 -8.14
C ALA A 73 -8.88 -3.26 -8.77
N PHE A 74 -10.07 -2.98 -8.27
CA PHE A 74 -11.34 -3.43 -8.84
C PHE A 74 -12.18 -2.21 -9.19
N ARG A 75 -12.80 -2.22 -10.38
CA ARG A 75 -13.73 -1.16 -10.79
C ARG A 75 -15.03 -1.27 -10.02
N ILE A 76 -15.52 -0.15 -9.52
CA ILE A 76 -16.88 -0.02 -9.00
C ILE A 76 -17.81 0.02 -10.22
N LYS A 77 -18.84 -0.84 -10.23
CA LYS A 77 -19.76 -0.90 -11.37
C LYS A 77 -20.58 0.39 -11.47
N ASP A 78 -21.05 0.68 -12.68
CA ASP A 78 -21.97 1.81 -12.92
C ASP A 78 -23.24 1.69 -12.06
N ALA A 79 -23.77 2.82 -11.63
CA ALA A 79 -24.94 2.93 -10.74
C ALA A 79 -24.79 2.36 -9.31
N LYS A 80 -23.57 1.97 -8.90
CA LYS A 80 -23.29 1.53 -7.52
C LYS A 80 -23.08 2.72 -6.58
N PRO A 81 -23.33 2.53 -5.27
CA PRO A 81 -23.42 3.64 -4.33
C PRO A 81 -22.09 4.40 -4.21
N PRO A 82 -22.15 5.70 -3.85
CA PRO A 82 -20.95 6.51 -3.63
C PRO A 82 -20.10 5.94 -2.48
N ILE A 83 -18.82 6.29 -2.45
CA ILE A 83 -17.86 5.77 -1.45
C ILE A 83 -18.39 5.86 -0.02
N ASP A 84 -19.01 6.96 0.39
CA ASP A 84 -19.50 7.13 1.76
C ASP A 84 -20.47 6.02 2.18
N LYS A 85 -21.28 5.50 1.24
CA LYS A 85 -22.16 4.35 1.47
C LYS A 85 -21.43 3.02 1.41
N LEU A 86 -20.40 2.89 0.57
CA LEU A 86 -19.56 1.68 0.56
C LEU A 86 -18.91 1.45 1.93
N LEU A 87 -18.53 2.52 2.64
CA LEU A 87 -17.94 2.43 3.98
C LEU A 87 -18.90 1.83 5.02
N GLU A 88 -20.21 1.99 4.86
CA GLU A 88 -21.22 1.38 5.75
C GLU A 88 -21.26 -0.15 5.62
N ASP A 89 -20.96 -0.65 4.42
CA ASP A 89 -20.91 -2.09 4.09
C ASP A 89 -19.50 -2.70 4.30
N LEU A 90 -18.58 -1.95 4.92
CA LEU A 90 -17.22 -2.42 5.14
C LEU A 90 -17.20 -3.57 6.16
N TRP A 91 -16.67 -4.71 5.72
CA TRP A 91 -16.61 -5.89 6.56
C TRP A 91 -15.65 -5.68 7.76
N LEU A 92 -16.17 -5.90 8.96
CA LEU A 92 -15.42 -5.90 10.22
C LEU A 92 -14.97 -7.33 10.54
N PRO A 93 -13.68 -7.58 10.84
CA PRO A 93 -13.28 -8.87 11.34
C PRO A 93 -13.87 -9.10 12.73
N PHE A 94 -14.68 -10.15 12.86
CA PHE A 94 -15.24 -10.59 14.14
C PHE A 94 -14.37 -11.64 14.85
N MET A 95 -13.15 -11.90 14.38
CA MET A 95 -12.31 -12.96 14.93
C MET A 95 -11.22 -12.39 15.82
N GLU A 96 -11.31 -12.64 17.12
CA GLU A 96 -10.18 -12.56 18.05
C GLU A 96 -9.11 -13.58 17.59
N ARG A 97 -8.08 -13.09 16.89
CA ARG A 97 -6.90 -13.90 16.54
C ARG A 97 -5.68 -13.46 17.33
N SER A 98 -4.74 -14.39 17.49
CA SER A 98 -3.49 -14.14 18.19
C SER A 98 -2.75 -12.97 17.53
N ARG A 99 -2.46 -11.93 18.32
CA ARG A 99 -1.86 -10.65 17.92
C ARG A 99 -0.45 -10.73 17.32
N GLU A 100 0.08 -11.92 17.11
CA GLU A 100 1.45 -12.15 16.63
C GLU A 100 1.60 -11.84 15.14
N PHE A 101 0.51 -11.88 14.36
CA PHE A 101 0.55 -11.64 12.92
C PHE A 101 -0.48 -10.60 12.48
N CYS A 102 -0.17 -9.87 11.42
CA CYS A 102 -1.08 -8.91 10.83
C CYS A 102 -2.12 -9.63 9.96
N ASP A 103 -3.41 -9.51 10.31
CA ASP A 103 -4.53 -10.11 9.57
C ASP A 103 -4.99 -9.28 8.34
N CYS A 104 -4.11 -8.42 7.80
CA CYS A 104 -4.48 -7.49 6.71
C CYS A 104 -4.87 -8.22 5.42
N VAL A 105 -4.26 -9.36 5.10
CA VAL A 105 -4.62 -10.17 3.92
C VAL A 105 -6.06 -10.68 4.02
N GLN A 106 -6.40 -11.31 5.15
CA GLN A 106 -7.72 -11.90 5.38
C GLN A 106 -8.79 -10.81 5.39
N TRP A 107 -8.49 -9.67 6.01
CA TRP A 107 -9.39 -8.54 6.03
C TRP A 107 -9.62 -7.95 4.64
N VAL A 108 -8.56 -7.67 3.87
CA VAL A 108 -8.69 -7.16 2.49
C VAL A 108 -9.47 -8.14 1.62
N TRP A 109 -9.17 -9.43 1.71
CA TRP A 109 -9.93 -10.46 1.00
C TRP A 109 -11.42 -10.43 1.39
N GLY A 110 -11.74 -10.37 2.69
CA GLY A 110 -13.11 -10.32 3.18
C GLY A 110 -13.88 -9.10 2.68
N VAL A 111 -13.24 -7.92 2.66
CA VAL A 111 -13.82 -6.68 2.13
C VAL A 111 -14.14 -6.81 0.64
N ILE A 112 -13.16 -7.22 -0.17
CA ILE A 112 -13.33 -7.38 -1.62
C ILE A 112 -14.36 -8.46 -1.93
N TYR A 113 -14.34 -9.58 -1.20
CA TYR A 113 -15.32 -10.65 -1.34
C TYR A 113 -16.74 -10.16 -1.04
N ASN A 114 -16.93 -9.36 0.02
CA ASN A 114 -18.23 -8.81 0.36
C ASN A 114 -18.75 -7.87 -0.74
N TYR A 115 -17.93 -6.94 -1.23
CA TYR A 115 -18.34 -6.04 -2.32
C TYR A 115 -18.59 -6.77 -3.64
N SER A 116 -17.82 -7.81 -3.94
CA SER A 116 -18.07 -8.67 -5.09
C SER A 116 -19.42 -9.39 -4.95
N ARG A 117 -19.72 -9.93 -3.76
CA ARG A 117 -20.99 -10.62 -3.46
C ARG A 117 -22.20 -9.68 -3.52
N LEU A 118 -22.04 -8.42 -3.09
CA LEU A 118 -23.06 -7.37 -3.21
C LEU A 118 -23.17 -6.79 -4.63
N ASP A 119 -22.40 -7.32 -5.58
CA ASP A 119 -22.36 -6.87 -6.97
C ASP A 119 -21.89 -5.41 -7.13
N TYR A 120 -21.14 -4.86 -6.17
CA TYR A 120 -20.70 -3.45 -6.22
C TYR A 120 -19.47 -3.22 -7.11
N ILE A 121 -18.63 -4.25 -7.26
CA ILE A 121 -17.40 -4.19 -8.04
C ILE A 121 -17.38 -5.27 -9.11
N GLU A 122 -16.55 -5.07 -10.13
CA GLU A 122 -16.18 -6.13 -11.08
C GLU A 122 -15.56 -7.33 -10.35
N THR A 123 -15.78 -8.53 -10.89
CA THR A 123 -15.30 -9.80 -10.28
C THR A 123 -13.84 -10.11 -10.61
N VAL A 124 -13.26 -9.36 -11.55
CA VAL A 124 -11.87 -9.45 -11.98
C VAL A 124 -11.23 -8.09 -11.78
N SER A 125 -9.99 -8.07 -11.28
CA SER A 125 -9.25 -6.84 -11.08
C SER A 125 -8.90 -6.18 -12.41
N THR A 126 -8.49 -4.91 -12.38
CA THR A 126 -7.98 -4.18 -13.54
C THR A 126 -6.71 -4.78 -14.14
N THR A 127 -6.08 -5.71 -13.43
CA THR A 127 -4.87 -6.43 -13.85
C THR A 127 -5.12 -7.92 -14.13
N GLY A 128 -6.38 -8.36 -14.16
CA GLY A 128 -6.76 -9.72 -14.55
C GLY A 128 -6.78 -10.74 -13.41
N ILE A 129 -6.69 -10.32 -12.15
CA ILE A 129 -6.75 -11.21 -10.98
C ILE A 129 -8.21 -11.48 -10.64
N SER A 130 -8.61 -12.74 -10.67
CA SER A 130 -9.96 -13.12 -10.26
C SER A 130 -10.12 -13.01 -8.74
N ARG A 131 -11.36 -12.89 -8.27
CA ARG A 131 -11.69 -12.96 -6.84
C ARG A 131 -11.16 -14.26 -6.19
N ASP A 132 -11.20 -15.37 -6.92
CA ASP A 132 -10.84 -16.68 -6.38
C ASP A 132 -9.31 -16.82 -6.22
N ASP A 133 -8.53 -16.14 -7.07
CA ASP A 133 -7.06 -16.09 -7.00
C ASP A 133 -6.54 -14.99 -6.06
N LEU A 134 -7.43 -14.15 -5.50
CA LEU A 134 -7.05 -12.94 -4.78
C LEU A 134 -6.21 -13.22 -3.52
N VAL A 135 -6.56 -14.26 -2.75
CA VAL A 135 -5.81 -14.58 -1.51
C VAL A 135 -4.38 -14.96 -1.83
N GLU A 136 -4.19 -15.84 -2.82
CA GLU A 136 -2.88 -16.29 -3.24
C GLU A 136 -2.03 -15.09 -3.70
N GLU A 137 -2.62 -14.20 -4.50
CA GLU A 137 -1.92 -13.05 -5.03
C GLU A 137 -1.57 -11.99 -3.96
N LEU A 138 -2.45 -11.77 -2.97
CA LEU A 138 -2.17 -10.92 -1.81
C LEU A 138 -1.00 -11.47 -0.98
N VAL A 139 -1.01 -12.77 -0.69
CA VAL A 139 0.06 -13.45 0.07
C VAL A 139 1.37 -13.40 -0.71
N ARG A 140 1.35 -13.77 -1.99
CA ARG A 140 2.54 -13.79 -2.85
C ARG A 140 3.23 -12.42 -2.89
N ARG A 141 2.46 -11.35 -3.11
CA ARG A 141 2.99 -9.97 -3.14
C ARG A 141 3.48 -9.53 -1.76
N GLN A 142 2.76 -9.89 -0.70
CA GLN A 142 3.16 -9.58 0.67
C GLN A 142 4.52 -10.22 1.02
N SER A 143 4.68 -11.52 0.73
CA SER A 143 5.93 -12.26 0.96
C SER A 143 7.07 -11.72 0.11
N ASN A 144 6.84 -11.40 -1.16
CA ASN A 144 7.86 -10.82 -2.03
C ASN A 144 8.38 -9.48 -1.50
N ALA A 145 7.49 -8.63 -0.98
CA ALA A 145 7.90 -7.37 -0.37
C ALA A 145 8.73 -7.57 0.89
N LEU A 146 8.36 -8.53 1.76
CA LEU A 146 9.15 -8.86 2.96
C LEU A 146 10.54 -9.37 2.61
N ASN A 147 10.64 -10.32 1.67
CA ASN A 147 11.92 -10.86 1.22
C ASN A 147 12.83 -9.76 0.63
N GLY A 148 12.25 -8.81 -0.11
CA GLY A 148 12.99 -7.66 -0.63
C GLY A 148 13.57 -6.76 0.47
N ILE A 149 12.81 -6.55 1.55
CA ILE A 149 13.26 -5.77 2.71
C ILE A 149 14.38 -6.52 3.45
N GLU A 150 14.21 -7.80 3.74
CA GLU A 150 15.22 -8.63 4.40
C GLU A 150 16.53 -8.67 3.61
N LEU A 151 16.44 -8.84 2.29
CA LEU A 151 17.61 -8.80 1.42
C LEU A 151 18.29 -7.43 1.45
N GLY A 152 17.51 -6.34 1.41
CA GLY A 152 18.04 -4.99 1.50
C GLY A 152 18.78 -4.71 2.81
N LEU A 153 18.26 -5.21 3.93
CA LEU A 153 18.91 -5.11 5.24
C LEU A 153 20.21 -5.91 5.27
N ALA A 154 20.21 -7.16 4.80
CA ALA A 154 21.41 -7.99 4.73
C ALA A 154 22.52 -7.35 3.87
N LEU A 155 22.18 -6.78 2.72
CA LEU A 155 23.13 -6.09 1.86
C LEU A 155 23.69 -4.81 2.52
N SER A 156 22.86 -4.09 3.27
CA SER A 156 23.28 -2.90 4.03
C SER A 156 24.26 -3.27 5.16
N GLU A 157 24.02 -4.37 5.86
CA GLU A 157 24.92 -4.88 6.91
C GLU A 157 26.29 -5.29 6.34
N ILE A 158 26.30 -5.94 5.17
CA ILE A 158 27.54 -6.29 4.45
C ILE A 158 28.29 -5.01 4.05
N ALA A 159 27.60 -4.02 3.45
CA ALA A 159 28.22 -2.77 3.06
C ALA A 159 28.77 -1.96 4.26
N CYS A 160 28.10 -2.02 5.41
CA CYS A 160 28.61 -1.46 6.66
C CYS A 160 29.89 -2.17 7.10
N THR A 161 29.89 -3.50 7.14
CA THR A 161 31.07 -4.28 7.59
C THR A 161 32.28 -4.12 6.67
N GLU A 162 32.08 -4.02 5.36
CA GLU A 162 33.16 -3.73 4.39
C GLU A 162 33.76 -2.32 4.59
N ASN A 163 32.95 -1.32 4.92
CA ASN A 163 33.42 0.04 5.20
C ASN A 163 34.18 0.18 6.53
N TYR A 164 33.90 -0.66 7.52
CA TYR A 164 34.67 -0.72 8.77
C TYR A 164 35.99 -1.49 8.59
N CYS A 165 35.99 -2.63 7.89
CA CYS A 165 37.21 -3.39 7.62
C CYS A 165 38.18 -2.69 6.64
N GLY A 166 37.69 -1.76 5.81
CA GLY A 166 38.52 -0.96 4.91
C GLY A 166 39.32 0.17 5.59
N ARG A 167 39.01 0.52 6.85
CA ARG A 167 39.71 1.61 7.57
C ARG A 167 40.88 1.14 8.44
N ASP A 168 40.90 -0.13 8.84
CA ASP A 168 41.94 -0.65 9.75
C ASP A 168 43.14 -1.32 9.04
N LEU A 169 43.12 -1.42 7.69
CA LEU A 169 44.23 -1.98 6.90
C LEU A 169 45.21 -0.94 6.34
N ARG A 170 45.12 0.34 6.77
CA ARG A 170 46.02 1.43 6.31
C ARG A 170 46.88 2.10 7.39
N SER A 171 47.08 1.46 8.54
CA SER A 171 48.11 1.88 9.50
C SER A 171 48.95 0.70 9.98
N ASN A 172 49.88 0.26 9.15
CA ASN A 172 51.18 -0.24 9.61
C ASN A 172 52.06 -0.50 8.40
N ASP A 173 52.91 0.48 8.08
CA ASP A 173 54.29 0.21 7.67
C ASP A 173 55.07 1.52 7.55
N ARG A 174 55.85 1.83 8.59
CA ARG A 174 57.31 2.04 8.46
C ARG A 174 57.96 2.29 9.80
N SER A 175 58.65 1.26 10.26
CA SER A 175 59.65 1.30 11.33
C SER A 175 60.88 2.11 10.93
N GLY A 176 61.42 2.87 11.89
CA GLY A 176 62.86 2.96 12.18
C GLY A 176 63.67 4.06 11.47
N SER A 177 64.09 5.08 12.24
CA SER A 177 65.52 5.38 12.53
C SER A 177 65.65 6.70 13.33
N HIS A 178 66.07 6.59 14.60
CA HIS A 178 66.76 7.65 15.36
C HIS A 178 68.27 7.61 15.02
N PRO A 179 69.14 8.60 15.36
CA PRO A 179 69.05 9.52 16.52
C PRO A 179 69.54 10.98 16.29
N GLY A 180 69.30 11.88 17.25
CA GLY A 180 69.98 13.20 17.24
C GLY A 180 69.49 14.28 18.21
N ARG A 181 69.94 14.19 19.48
CA ARG A 181 70.38 15.29 20.38
C ARG A 181 69.52 16.56 20.58
N ALA A 182 68.93 16.62 21.78
CA ALA A 182 68.91 17.71 22.79
C ALA A 182 68.74 19.20 22.38
N LYS A 183 67.67 19.83 22.91
CA LYS A 183 67.72 20.94 23.90
C LYS A 183 66.30 21.35 24.35
N SER A 184 66.03 21.24 25.65
CA SER A 184 65.13 22.16 26.40
C SER A 184 65.94 23.41 26.82
N PRO A 185 65.37 24.49 27.40
CA PRO A 185 63.99 24.79 27.85
C PRO A 185 63.45 26.08 27.15
N SER A 186 62.30 26.74 27.43
CA SER A 186 61.62 27.12 28.69
C SER A 186 60.27 27.80 28.40
N ASN A 187 59.40 27.79 29.42
CA ASN A 187 58.15 28.52 29.64
C ASN A 187 57.96 29.90 28.98
N CYS A 188 56.75 30.10 28.43
CA CYS A 188 55.72 31.05 28.89
C CYS A 188 54.35 30.49 28.48
#